data_AF-A0A2P6FXI9-F1
#
_entry.id   AF-A0A2P6FXI9-F1
#
_cell.length_a   1.000
_cell.length_b   1.000
_cell.length_c   1.000
_cell.angle_alpha   90.00
_cell.angle_beta   90.00
_cell.angle_gamma   90.00
#
_symmetry.space_group_name_H-M   'P 1'
#
loop_
_entity.id
_entity.type
_entity.pdbx_description
1 polymer ?
#
loop_
_entity_poly.entity_id
_entity_poly.type
_entity_poly.pdbx_seq_one_letter_code
_entity_poly.pdbx_strand_id
1 'polypeptide(L)'
;MRLRRSGLDAQARDRVGIRPGERVISWGVGDKTDPDGSLIVATDAALYEQRSSQRIEWQRVTKGTWEQPEFVIDFDDDGLARRFRFRVDDARDLPAAVRDRVTDTVVVSEYRTLEGDRGAFFVARRSPDGDVEDIRWSVVFDEGLDPESPAMRERADAELEQIRASLGI
;
A
#
# COMPACT_ATOMS: atom_id res chain seq x y z
N MET A 1 -23.35 5.40 2.44
CA MET A 1 -22.48 5.68 3.61
C MET A 1 -21.86 7.05 3.40
N ARG A 2 -22.25 8.07 4.17
CA ARG A 2 -21.74 9.46 4.00
C ARG A 2 -20.30 9.51 4.53
N LEU A 3 -19.31 9.62 3.65
CA LEU A 3 -17.95 10.02 4.02
C LEU A 3 -18.05 11.36 4.76
N ARG A 4 -17.85 11.35 6.09
CA ARG A 4 -17.67 12.58 6.87
C ARG A 4 -16.48 13.32 6.24
N ARG A 5 -16.69 14.58 5.87
CA ARG A 5 -15.58 15.47 5.47
C ARG A 5 -14.50 15.36 6.52
N SER A 6 -13.32 14.89 6.14
CA SER A 6 -12.16 14.81 7.02
C SER A 6 -11.90 16.20 7.60
N GLY A 7 -12.00 16.36 8.91
CA GLY A 7 -11.84 17.63 9.62
C GLY A 7 -10.40 18.15 9.71
N LEU A 8 -9.54 17.84 8.74
CA LEU A 8 -8.15 18.32 8.72
C LEU A 8 -8.13 19.73 8.09
N ASP A 9 -7.66 20.73 8.83
CA ASP A 9 -7.61 22.11 8.36
C ASP A 9 -6.46 22.37 7.37
N ALA A 10 -6.46 23.55 6.73
CA ALA A 10 -5.48 23.89 5.71
C ALA A 10 -4.04 23.95 6.24
N GLN A 11 -3.83 24.37 7.49
CA GLN A 11 -2.50 24.47 8.10
C GLN A 11 -1.93 23.08 8.38
N ALA A 12 -2.74 22.15 8.87
CA ALA A 12 -2.37 20.76 9.05
C ALA A 12 -2.05 20.07 7.71
N ARG A 13 -2.82 20.36 6.65
CA ARG A 13 -2.53 19.85 5.29
C ARG A 13 -1.18 20.34 4.77
N ASP A 14 -0.86 21.62 4.99
CA ASP A 14 0.41 22.22 4.59
C ASP A 14 1.59 21.63 5.37
N ARG A 15 1.47 21.50 6.71
CA ARG A 15 2.49 20.87 7.56
C ARG A 15 2.81 19.42 7.18
N VAL A 16 1.81 18.67 6.73
CA VAL A 16 1.99 17.28 6.26
C VAL A 16 2.54 17.23 4.83
N GLY A 17 2.44 18.33 4.07
CA GLY A 17 2.87 18.37 2.66
C GLY A 17 1.95 17.57 1.74
N ILE A 18 0.64 17.56 2.01
CA ILE A 18 -0.32 16.84 1.16
C ILE A 18 -0.33 17.46 -0.24
N ARG A 19 -0.19 16.62 -1.27
CA ARG A 19 -0.12 17.11 -2.65
C ARG A 19 -1.43 17.83 -3.03
N PRO A 20 -1.37 18.91 -3.82
CA PRO A 20 -2.57 19.57 -4.33
C PRO A 20 -3.47 18.57 -5.07
N GLY A 21 -4.78 18.66 -4.85
CA GLY A 21 -5.77 17.78 -5.48
C GLY A 21 -6.11 16.52 -4.69
N GLU A 22 -5.22 16.04 -3.81
CA GLU A 22 -5.50 14.84 -3.00
C GLU A 22 -6.58 15.11 -1.94
N ARG A 23 -7.59 14.23 -1.90
CA ARG A 23 -8.69 14.31 -0.94
C ARG A 23 -8.36 13.48 0.28
N VAL A 24 -8.37 14.12 1.45
CA VAL A 24 -8.19 13.41 2.72
C VAL A 24 -9.42 12.54 3.00
N ILE A 25 -9.17 11.27 3.30
CA ILE A 25 -10.20 10.28 3.65
C ILE A 25 -10.28 10.14 5.16
N SER A 26 -9.13 9.93 5.80
CA SER A 26 -9.01 9.75 7.25
C SER A 26 -7.65 10.25 7.73
N TRP A 27 -7.54 10.47 9.03
CA TRP A 27 -6.28 10.83 9.68
C TRP A 27 -6.25 10.31 11.12
N GLY A 28 -5.04 10.16 11.64
CA GLY A 28 -4.76 9.80 13.02
C GLY A 28 -3.57 10.60 13.56
N VAL A 29 -3.26 10.37 14.83
CA VAL A 29 -2.16 11.00 15.55
C VAL A 29 -1.18 9.94 16.02
N GLY A 30 0.09 10.14 15.68
CA GLY A 30 1.21 9.26 16.01
C GLY A 30 1.63 9.35 17.46
N ASP A 31 1.59 10.56 18.01
CA ASP A 31 2.01 10.89 19.37
C ASP A 31 1.01 11.87 19.99
N LYS A 32 0.28 11.42 21.01
CA LYS A 32 -0.71 12.25 21.71
C LYS A 32 -0.10 13.47 22.43
N THR A 33 1.20 13.46 22.71
CA THR A 33 1.90 14.59 23.36
C THR A 33 2.29 15.68 22.35
N ASP A 34 2.32 15.35 21.07
CA ASP A 34 2.60 16.27 19.95
C ASP A 34 1.65 15.97 18.77
N PRO A 35 0.35 16.26 18.90
CA PRO A 35 -0.65 15.87 17.90
C PRO A 35 -0.43 16.53 16.53
N ASP A 36 0.14 17.72 16.56
CA ASP A 36 0.30 18.63 15.43
C ASP A 36 1.58 18.36 14.61
N GLY A 37 2.56 17.71 15.23
CA GLY A 37 3.82 17.26 14.62
C GLY A 37 3.87 15.76 14.32
N SER A 38 2.77 15.03 14.55
CA SER A 38 2.73 13.58 14.40
C SER A 38 1.50 13.07 13.63
N LEU A 39 0.99 13.83 12.67
CA LEU A 39 -0.17 13.41 11.89
C LEU A 39 0.17 12.23 10.97
N ILE A 40 -0.75 11.27 10.89
CA ILE A 40 -0.78 10.26 9.84
C ILE A 40 -2.05 10.50 9.03
N VAL A 41 -1.92 10.67 7.71
CA VAL A 41 -3.04 11.06 6.85
C VAL A 41 -3.19 10.06 5.71
N ALA A 42 -4.38 9.49 5.57
CA ALA A 42 -4.77 8.70 4.41
C ALA A 42 -5.56 9.57 3.44
N THR A 43 -5.06 9.72 2.21
CA THR A 43 -5.75 10.38 1.10
C THR A 43 -6.33 9.34 0.14
N ASP A 44 -6.98 9.79 -0.93
CA ASP A 44 -7.36 8.92 -2.04
C ASP A 44 -6.17 8.38 -2.84
N ALA A 45 -5.00 9.00 -2.79
CA ALA A 45 -3.82 8.59 -3.55
C ALA A 45 -2.69 7.95 -2.71
N ALA A 46 -2.51 8.36 -1.45
CA ALA A 46 -1.38 7.93 -0.64
C ALA A 46 -1.62 7.98 0.88
N LEU A 47 -0.76 7.27 1.61
CA LEU A 47 -0.53 7.44 3.05
C LEU A 47 0.60 8.44 3.28
N TYR A 48 0.39 9.36 4.21
CA TYR A 48 1.39 10.31 4.68
C TYR A 48 1.70 10.07 6.15
N GLU A 49 2.99 10.06 6.51
CA GLU A 49 3.46 10.08 7.89
C GLU A 49 4.33 11.32 8.08
N GLN A 50 3.89 12.23 8.97
CA GLN A 50 4.45 13.57 9.06
C GLN A 50 5.88 13.60 9.61
N ARG A 51 6.21 12.80 10.64
CA ARG A 51 7.51 12.92 11.34
C ARG A 51 8.69 12.59 10.43
N SER A 52 8.52 11.60 9.55
CA SER A 52 9.51 11.19 8.56
C SER A 52 9.31 11.85 7.19
N SER A 53 8.23 12.62 7.01
CA SER A 53 7.81 13.13 5.70
C SER A 53 7.65 12.02 4.65
N GLN A 54 7.27 10.82 5.09
CA GLN A 54 7.08 9.67 4.22
C GLN A 54 5.72 9.77 3.51
N ARG A 55 5.73 9.57 2.20
CA ARG A 55 4.54 9.37 1.37
C ARG A 55 4.60 7.98 0.75
N ILE A 56 3.53 7.20 0.87
CA ILE A 56 3.43 5.84 0.32
C ILE A 56 2.18 5.77 -0.55
N GLU A 57 2.37 5.56 -1.85
CA GLU A 57 1.27 5.45 -2.81
C GLU A 57 0.54 4.11 -2.63
N TRP A 58 -0.79 4.11 -2.71
CA TRP A 58 -1.56 2.91 -2.37
C TRP A 58 -1.21 1.70 -3.25
N GLN A 59 -0.96 1.92 -4.54
CA GLN A 59 -0.61 0.88 -5.51
C GLN A 59 0.78 0.28 -5.27
N ARG A 60 1.62 0.94 -4.46
CA ARG A 60 2.94 0.41 -4.04
C ARG A 60 2.83 -0.47 -2.81
N VAL A 61 1.74 -0.38 -2.03
CA VAL A 61 1.59 -1.15 -0.80
C VAL A 61 1.37 -2.62 -1.12
N THR A 62 2.27 -3.47 -0.61
CA THR A 62 2.19 -4.92 -0.77
C THR A 62 1.48 -5.56 0.41
N LYS A 63 1.72 -5.05 1.63
CA LYS A 63 1.09 -5.53 2.86
C LYS A 63 0.95 -4.40 3.88
N GLY A 64 -0.16 -4.39 4.61
CA GLY A 64 -0.35 -3.55 5.79
C GLY A 64 -0.69 -4.42 7.00
N THR A 65 0.02 -4.22 8.10
CA THR A 65 -0.26 -4.86 9.39
C THR A 65 -0.54 -3.77 10.42
N TRP A 66 -1.65 -3.91 11.14
CA TRP A 66 -2.02 -3.00 12.22
C TRP A 66 -2.18 -3.79 13.52
N GLU A 67 -1.34 -3.48 14.50
CA GLU A 67 -1.38 -4.02 15.85
C GLU A 67 -1.21 -2.87 16.82
N GLN A 68 -2.33 -2.35 17.35
CA GLN A 68 -2.32 -1.09 18.09
C GLN A 68 -1.24 -1.09 19.20
N PRO A 69 -0.39 -0.05 19.26
CA PRO A 69 -0.41 1.20 18.47
C PRO A 69 0.54 1.20 17.26
N GLU A 70 1.07 0.06 16.84
CA GLU A 70 2.03 -0.06 15.74
C GLU A 70 1.35 -0.33 14.40
N PHE A 71 1.73 0.45 13.39
CA PHE A 71 1.39 0.22 12.00
C PHE A 71 2.66 -0.14 11.23
N VAL A 72 2.59 -1.23 10.46
CA VAL A 72 3.65 -1.68 9.57
C VAL A 72 3.12 -1.70 8.15
N ILE A 73 3.79 -0.98 7.25
CA ILE A 73 3.50 -0.97 5.82
C ILE A 73 4.71 -1.54 5.08
N ASP A 74 4.50 -2.64 4.37
CA ASP A 74 5.43 -3.15 3.38
C ASP A 74 5.00 -2.62 2.00
N PHE A 75 5.95 -2.10 1.23
CA PHE A 75 5.69 -1.50 -0.08
C PHE A 75 6.86 -1.71 -1.04
N ASP A 76 6.56 -1.69 -2.33
CA ASP A 76 7.54 -1.68 -3.40
C ASP A 76 7.99 -0.25 -3.70
N ASP A 77 9.31 -0.02 -3.61
CA ASP A 77 9.93 1.25 -4.01
C ASP A 77 10.85 0.98 -5.20
N ASP A 78 10.25 1.01 -6.39
CA ASP A 78 10.91 0.79 -7.67
C ASP A 78 11.73 -0.51 -7.73
N GLY A 79 11.07 -1.61 -7.35
CA GLY A 79 11.64 -2.96 -7.33
C GLY A 79 12.35 -3.31 -6.03
N LEU A 80 12.49 -2.37 -5.09
CA LEU A 80 13.06 -2.61 -3.78
C LEU A 80 11.96 -2.77 -2.74
N ALA A 81 11.91 -3.94 -2.10
CA ALA A 81 11.02 -4.15 -0.97
C ALA A 81 11.42 -3.25 0.21
N ARG A 82 10.49 -2.40 0.66
CA ARG A 82 10.66 -1.50 1.80
C ARG A 82 9.65 -1.84 2.87
N ARG A 83 10.07 -1.66 4.13
CA ARG A 83 9.22 -1.78 5.31
C ARG A 83 9.29 -0.49 6.09
N PHE A 84 8.13 0.10 6.35
CA PHE A 84 8.00 1.29 7.18
C PHE A 84 7.13 1.01 8.39
N ARG A 85 7.68 1.26 9.59
CA ARG A 85 7.00 1.05 10.87
C ARG A 85 6.82 2.39 11.55
N PHE A 86 5.60 2.68 12.00
CA PHE A 86 5.29 3.90 12.71
C PHE A 86 4.20 3.66 13.76
N ARG A 87 4.14 4.56 14.73
CA ARG A 87 3.18 4.51 15.83
C ARG A 87 1.96 5.37 15.51
N VAL A 88 0.78 4.94 15.96
CA VAL A 88 -0.49 5.68 15.89
C VAL A 88 -1.23 5.57 17.23
N ASP A 89 -1.07 6.58 18.08
CA ASP A 89 -1.71 6.66 19.40
C ASP A 89 -3.23 6.89 19.34
N ASP A 90 -3.70 7.68 18.37
CA ASP A 90 -5.13 7.88 18.07
C ASP A 90 -5.37 7.57 16.61
N ALA A 91 -5.79 6.34 16.32
CA ALA A 91 -5.92 5.84 14.96
C ALA A 91 -7.24 6.20 14.29
N ARG A 92 -8.30 6.52 15.05
CA ARG A 92 -9.63 6.82 14.48
C ARG A 92 -10.04 5.76 13.44
N ASP A 93 -10.56 6.19 12.28
CA ASP A 93 -10.92 5.31 11.16
C ASP A 93 -9.72 5.03 10.22
N LEU A 94 -8.49 5.41 10.59
CA LEU A 94 -7.31 5.27 9.73
C LEU A 94 -7.03 3.81 9.32
N PRO A 95 -7.09 2.80 10.21
CA PRO A 95 -6.84 1.41 9.80
C PRO A 95 -7.86 0.90 8.77
N ALA A 96 -9.13 1.26 8.93
CA ALA A 96 -10.17 0.92 7.97
C ALA A 96 -9.95 1.64 6.63
N ALA A 97 -9.63 2.95 6.65
CA ALA A 97 -9.35 3.71 5.44
C ALA A 97 -8.13 3.17 4.68
N VAL A 98 -7.04 2.82 5.38
CA VAL A 98 -5.85 2.20 4.77
C VAL A 98 -6.21 0.87 4.13
N ARG A 99 -6.93 0.00 4.85
CA ARG A 99 -7.37 -1.29 4.31
C ARG A 99 -8.21 -1.13 3.05
N ASP A 100 -9.20 -0.24 3.08
CA ASP A 100 -10.08 0.01 1.95
C ASP A 100 -9.28 0.53 0.76
N ARG A 101 -8.39 1.51 0.97
CA ARG A 101 -7.55 2.07 -0.09
C ARG A 101 -6.61 1.05 -0.70
N VAL A 102 -5.92 0.25 0.10
CA VAL A 102 -5.02 -0.79 -0.40
C VAL A 102 -5.82 -1.82 -1.20
N THR A 103 -6.98 -2.24 -0.70
CA THR A 103 -7.85 -3.22 -1.37
C THR A 103 -8.36 -2.68 -2.71
N ASP A 104 -8.76 -1.40 -2.78
CA ASP A 104 -9.29 -0.77 -3.99
C ASP A 104 -8.27 -0.66 -5.13
N THR A 105 -6.97 -0.77 -4.83
CA THR A 105 -5.92 -0.79 -5.86
C THR A 105 -5.82 -2.13 -6.57
N VAL A 106 -6.22 -3.24 -5.94
CA VAL A 106 -6.03 -4.59 -6.48
C VAL A 106 -7.02 -4.85 -7.60
N VAL A 107 -6.51 -5.09 -8.81
CA VAL A 107 -7.32 -5.44 -9.99
C VAL A 107 -7.26 -6.94 -10.30
N VAL A 108 -6.14 -7.58 -10.01
CA VAL A 108 -5.95 -9.03 -10.14
C VAL A 108 -5.21 -9.54 -8.91
N SER A 109 -5.64 -10.68 -8.39
CA SER A 109 -4.93 -11.42 -7.36
C SER A 109 -5.12 -12.91 -7.63
N GLU A 110 -4.06 -13.55 -8.10
CA GLU A 110 -4.09 -14.95 -8.47
C GLU A 110 -2.95 -15.72 -7.81
N TYR A 111 -3.27 -16.88 -7.23
CA TYR A 111 -2.27 -17.79 -6.72
C TYR A 111 -1.84 -18.77 -7.82
N ARG A 112 -0.53 -19.01 -7.95
CA ARG A 112 0.02 -20.07 -8.79
C ARG A 112 1.06 -20.86 -8.04
N THR A 113 0.97 -22.18 -8.13
CA THR A 113 1.98 -23.09 -7.61
C THR A 113 3.24 -22.99 -8.46
N LEU A 114 4.40 -22.81 -7.81
CA LEU A 114 5.70 -22.65 -8.46
C LEU A 114 6.63 -23.83 -8.19
N GLU A 115 6.56 -24.42 -7.00
CA GLU A 115 7.40 -25.55 -6.62
C GLU A 115 6.72 -26.45 -5.58
N GLY A 116 6.52 -27.72 -5.93
CA GLY A 116 5.82 -28.67 -5.07
C GLY A 116 4.37 -28.25 -4.84
N ASP A 117 4.03 -27.96 -3.58
CA ASP A 117 2.74 -27.42 -3.14
C ASP A 117 2.80 -25.92 -2.81
N ARG A 118 3.97 -25.29 -2.94
CA ARG A 118 4.18 -23.86 -2.66
C ARG A 118 4.13 -23.02 -3.94
N GLY A 119 3.76 -21.77 -3.78
CA GLY A 119 3.50 -20.87 -4.88
C GLY A 119 3.71 -19.41 -4.54
N ALA A 120 3.09 -18.57 -5.35
CA ALA A 120 3.08 -17.13 -5.13
C ALA A 120 1.74 -16.52 -5.52
N PHE A 121 1.40 -15.41 -4.87
CA PHE A 121 0.35 -14.52 -5.33
C PHE A 121 0.90 -13.53 -6.35
N PHE A 122 0.29 -13.52 -7.52
CA PHE A 122 0.50 -12.57 -8.59
C PHE A 122 -0.56 -11.48 -8.45
N VAL A 123 -0.12 -10.29 -8.03
CA VAL A 123 -1.04 -9.19 -7.70
C VAL A 123 -0.78 -8.03 -8.64
N ALA A 124 -1.82 -7.67 -9.39
CA ALA A 124 -1.85 -6.48 -10.21
C ALA A 124 -2.56 -5.37 -9.44
N ARG A 125 -1.94 -4.19 -9.36
CA ARG A 125 -2.50 -3.00 -8.73
C ARG A 125 -2.55 -1.84 -9.70
N ARG A 126 -3.66 -1.12 -9.71
CA ARG A 126 -3.81 0.15 -10.43
C ARG A 126 -3.60 1.33 -9.49
N SER A 127 -3.03 2.40 -10.02
CA SER A 127 -3.05 3.70 -9.35
C SER A 127 -4.51 4.18 -9.18
N PRO A 128 -4.89 4.81 -8.05
CA PRO A 128 -6.25 5.29 -7.83
C PRO A 128 -6.79 6.22 -8.91
N ASP A 129 -5.91 7.02 -9.53
CA ASP A 129 -6.22 7.99 -10.60
C ASP A 129 -5.59 7.61 -11.96
N GLY A 130 -4.99 6.41 -12.07
CA GLY A 130 -4.31 5.97 -13.29
C GLY A 130 -5.24 5.29 -14.28
N ASP A 131 -4.87 5.36 -15.56
CA ASP A 131 -5.52 4.58 -16.62
C ASP A 131 -5.12 3.09 -16.51
N VAL A 132 -5.77 2.22 -17.27
CA VAL A 132 -5.48 0.77 -17.30
C VAL A 132 -4.01 0.48 -17.64
N GLU A 133 -3.31 1.44 -18.26
CA GLU A 133 -1.88 1.35 -18.60
C GLU A 133 -0.95 1.48 -17.37
N ASP A 134 -1.44 2.00 -16.24
CA ASP A 134 -0.69 2.18 -14.99
C ASP A 134 -0.78 0.96 -14.04
N ILE A 135 -0.90 -0.25 -14.57
CA ILE A 135 -0.95 -1.48 -13.78
C ILE A 135 0.45 -1.91 -13.36
N ARG A 136 0.68 -1.98 -12.04
CA ARG A 136 1.89 -2.53 -11.43
C ARG A 136 1.66 -3.98 -11.02
N TRP A 137 2.56 -4.87 -11.41
CA TRP A 137 2.57 -6.26 -10.98
C TRP A 137 3.56 -6.46 -9.83
N SER A 138 3.17 -7.27 -8.86
CA SER A 138 4.05 -7.75 -7.78
C SER A 138 3.82 -9.24 -7.56
N VAL A 139 4.87 -9.96 -7.21
CA VAL A 139 4.82 -11.38 -6.87
C VAL A 139 5.14 -11.54 -5.39
N VAL A 140 4.22 -12.15 -4.65
CA VAL A 140 4.39 -12.42 -3.21
C VAL A 140 4.52 -13.92 -3.03
N PHE A 141 5.75 -14.37 -2.80
CA PHE A 141 6.10 -15.78 -2.65
C PHE A 141 5.68 -16.31 -1.28
N ASP A 142 5.30 -17.59 -1.25
CA ASP A 142 5.14 -18.33 0.00
C ASP A 142 6.48 -18.46 0.75
N GLU A 143 6.37 -18.64 2.07
CA GLU A 143 7.53 -18.89 2.92
C GLU A 143 8.29 -20.14 2.46
N GLY A 144 9.61 -20.03 2.43
CA GLY A 144 10.51 -21.11 2.00
C GLY A 144 10.82 -21.14 0.51
N LEU A 145 10.24 -20.23 -0.29
CA LEU A 145 10.69 -19.96 -1.66
C LEU A 145 11.72 -18.81 -1.65
N ASP A 146 12.79 -18.97 -2.43
CA ASP A 146 13.82 -17.94 -2.58
C ASP A 146 13.54 -17.06 -3.81
N PRO A 147 13.07 -15.80 -3.63
CA PRO A 147 12.80 -14.88 -4.73
C PRO A 147 14.07 -14.35 -5.41
N GLU A 148 15.25 -14.54 -4.80
CA GLU A 148 16.52 -14.10 -5.39
C GLU A 148 17.16 -15.16 -6.30
N SER A 149 16.69 -16.40 -6.21
CA SER A 149 17.11 -17.49 -7.08
C SER A 149 16.73 -17.21 -8.54
N PRO A 150 17.68 -17.25 -9.50
CA PRO A 150 17.39 -17.05 -10.91
C PRO A 150 16.33 -18.03 -11.45
N ALA A 151 16.39 -19.30 -11.04
CA ALA A 151 15.44 -20.32 -11.47
C ALA A 151 14.02 -20.06 -10.91
N MET A 152 13.91 -19.46 -9.72
CA MET A 152 12.61 -19.09 -9.15
C MET A 152 12.01 -17.89 -9.87
N ARG A 153 12.83 -16.89 -10.21
CA ARG A 153 12.39 -15.75 -11.01
C ARG A 153 11.90 -16.18 -12.39
N GLU A 154 12.66 -17.04 -13.09
CA GLU A 154 12.25 -17.57 -14.39
C GLU A 154 10.88 -18.27 -14.34
N ARG A 155 10.61 -19.06 -13.30
CA ARG A 155 9.30 -19.71 -13.11
C ARG A 155 8.18 -18.70 -12.86
N ALA A 156 8.44 -17.72 -11.98
CA ALA A 156 7.48 -16.68 -11.67
C ALA A 156 7.17 -15.83 -12.92
N ASP A 157 8.18 -15.48 -13.70
CA ASP A 157 8.03 -14.70 -14.94
C ASP A 157 7.19 -15.47 -15.97
N ALA A 158 7.42 -16.77 -16.14
CA ALA A 158 6.62 -17.62 -17.02
C ALA A 158 5.14 -17.72 -16.60
N GLU A 159 4.86 -17.81 -15.29
CA GLU A 159 3.48 -17.79 -14.79
C GLU A 159 2.83 -16.40 -14.94
N LEU A 160 3.60 -15.33 -14.71
CA LEU A 160 3.12 -13.97 -14.91
C LEU A 160 2.74 -13.71 -16.38
N GLU A 161 3.55 -14.17 -17.33
CA GLU A 161 3.24 -14.08 -18.75
C GLU A 161 1.94 -14.82 -19.11
N GLN A 162 1.72 -16.01 -18.55
CA GLN A 162 0.47 -16.75 -18.75
C GLN A 162 -0.75 -16.00 -18.19
N ILE A 163 -0.60 -15.40 -17.00
CA ILE A 163 -1.69 -14.61 -16.38
C ILE A 163 -2.02 -13.42 -17.28
N ARG A 164 -1.01 -12.66 -17.73
CA ARG A 164 -1.20 -11.52 -18.64
C ARG A 164 -1.90 -11.92 -19.93
N ALA A 165 -1.44 -12.99 -20.58
CA ALA A 165 -2.05 -13.52 -21.79
C ALA A 165 -3.53 -13.92 -21.58
N SER A 166 -3.87 -14.49 -20.41
CA SER A 166 -5.25 -14.88 -20.08
C SER A 166 -6.19 -13.68 -19.88
N LEU A 167 -5.63 -12.54 -19.47
CA LEU A 167 -6.33 -11.27 -19.26
C LEU A 167 -6.36 -10.39 -20.53
N GLY A 168 -5.64 -10.77 -21.58
CA GLY A 168 -5.56 -10.02 -22.84
C GLY A 168 -4.67 -8.78 -22.76
N ILE A 169 -3.67 -8.78 -21.87
CA ILE A 169 -2.68 -7.71 -21.69
C ILE A 169 -1.26 -8.19 -21.95
#